data_AF-A0A2R7R561-F1
#
_entry.id   AF-A0A2R7R561-F1
#
_cell.length_a   1.000
_cell.length_b   1.000
_cell.length_c   1.000
_cell.angle_alpha   90.00
_cell.angle_beta   90.00
_cell.angle_gamma   90.00
#
_symmetry.space_group_name_H-M   'P 1'
#
loop_
_entity.id
_entity.type
_entity.pdbx_description
1 polymer ?
#
loop_
_entity_poly.entity_id
_entity_poly.type
_entity_poly.pdbx_seq_one_letter_code
_entity_poly.pdbx_strand_id
1 'polypeptide(L)'
;MLTRELRHRDYDSDHRPISEVKSTLRRGLQICELLRLREDDSNFMALRTFCLASADQFESEGDSQGLLAMMNLALDYELDLPERCAPRMEVAARGFSSGTDPHSVCDALVGAGRAWRRAQDTANYEKCMLEASCRMAEHGRALGGNLSGSHFVQQAIDLLRGLSSPDAKASKRELRIELIRLQSAAEDEFGTFEYSFDLSELVKAVKDRTQGLSIEEALFLLAAIHRPRPTSVIEEEAMEGMRKHPLGSLFGVQQHDSDGHVRFRSPGTDMRKIDPAALEHAIARQEGIYRETVVRGQIAVVVYQLASEHSVTLDEVFPLCRESPFVPPDLTETFSKGILAFLHGDMTSAMFILTPLLEASLVYVLKGHDVDVVRHDEDSGTQEDMSITQLYKNHRGELEAIFSASVVDDIERVFLARSGPGLRHAIAHGTTSDGQAYSGDSIYACWLMWHLCLVPLFKERFEARGRGSEADATD
;
A
#
# COMPACT_ATOMS: atom_id res chain seq x y z
N MET A 1 30.76 -12.44 28.93
CA MET A 1 31.10 -12.03 30.31
C MET A 1 30.88 -10.53 30.42
N LEU A 2 29.67 -10.04 30.66
CA LEU A 2 29.02 -9.96 31.98
C LEU A 2 29.84 -9.13 32.99
N THR A 3 29.23 -7.99 33.34
CA THR A 3 29.12 -7.38 34.68
C THR A 3 30.32 -6.71 35.34
N ARG A 4 30.21 -5.38 35.48
CA ARG A 4 30.25 -4.55 36.72
C ARG A 4 30.57 -3.11 36.32
N GLU A 5 29.85 -2.03 36.65
CA GLU A 5 28.85 -1.65 37.65
C GLU A 5 28.14 -0.41 37.03
N LEU A 6 26.83 -0.38 36.78
CA LEU A 6 25.79 -0.09 37.78
C LEU A 6 26.32 0.65 39.01
N ARG A 7 26.69 1.92 38.83
CA ARG A 7 26.68 2.91 39.91
C ARG A 7 25.54 3.89 39.69
N HIS A 8 24.43 3.59 40.34
CA HIS A 8 23.63 4.60 41.02
C HIS A 8 24.57 5.60 41.75
N ARG A 9 24.41 6.88 41.42
CA ARG A 9 24.74 8.13 42.15
C ARG A 9 24.72 9.21 41.05
N ASP A 10 23.73 10.09 40.97
CA ASP A 10 23.36 11.01 42.04
C ASP A 10 21.86 11.08 42.31
N TYR A 11 21.48 10.62 43.50
CA TYR A 11 20.30 11.04 44.24
C TYR A 11 20.70 12.33 44.98
N ASP A 12 20.80 13.43 44.24
CA ASP A 12 20.85 14.79 44.81
C ASP A 12 20.53 15.82 43.71
N SER A 13 19.28 15.84 43.26
CA SER A 13 18.64 17.04 42.72
C SER A 13 17.13 16.82 42.73
N ASP A 14 16.37 17.80 43.22
CA ASP A 14 14.91 17.89 43.10
C ASP A 14 14.44 18.03 41.62
N HIS A 15 15.21 17.54 40.64
CA HIS A 15 14.98 17.78 39.23
C HIS A 15 14.05 16.71 38.63
N ARG A 16 12.77 17.06 38.52
CA ARG A 16 11.78 16.22 37.80
C ARG A 16 11.88 16.46 36.30
N PRO A 17 11.88 15.40 35.46
CA PRO A 17 11.94 15.56 34.01
C PRO A 17 10.73 16.33 33.49
N ILE A 18 10.94 17.19 32.49
CA ILE A 18 9.90 18.05 31.90
C ILE A 18 8.68 17.27 31.39
N SER A 19 8.90 16.04 30.92
CA SER A 19 7.84 15.14 30.48
C SER A 19 6.88 14.74 31.60
N GLU A 20 7.40 14.54 32.82
CA GLU A 20 6.61 14.20 34.01
C GLU A 20 5.85 15.42 34.53
N VAL A 21 6.50 16.60 34.52
CA VAL A 21 5.85 17.88 34.87
C VAL A 21 4.69 18.16 33.92
N LYS A 22 4.91 18.07 32.60
CA LYS A 22 3.89 18.23 31.57
C LYS A 22 2.73 17.25 31.73
N SER A 23 3.02 15.97 31.97
CA SER A 23 2.01 14.91 32.15
C SER A 23 1.13 15.17 33.37
N THR A 24 1.76 15.55 34.48
CA THR A 24 1.06 15.83 35.74
C THR A 24 0.15 17.06 35.61
N LEU A 25 0.66 18.15 35.02
CA LEU A 25 -0.14 19.35 34.76
C LEU A 25 -1.32 19.06 33.84
N ARG A 26 -1.08 18.37 32.72
CA ARG A 26 -2.14 17.95 31.80
C ARG A 26 -3.24 17.19 32.53
N ARG A 27 -2.88 16.22 33.36
CA ARG A 27 -3.85 15.41 34.11
C ARG A 27 -4.66 16.27 35.09
N GLY A 28 -4.02 17.22 35.78
CA GLY A 28 -4.70 18.17 36.65
C GLY A 28 -5.73 19.00 35.88
N LEU A 29 -5.35 19.55 34.74
CA LEU A 29 -6.23 20.34 33.88
C LEU A 29 -7.39 19.53 33.31
N GLN A 30 -7.15 18.28 32.89
CA GLN A 30 -8.23 17.35 32.47
C GLN A 30 -9.24 17.09 33.58
N ILE A 31 -8.79 16.98 34.83
CA ILE A 31 -9.70 16.83 35.98
C ILE A 31 -10.52 18.10 36.17
N CYS A 32 -9.92 19.28 36.05
CA CYS A 32 -10.63 20.56 36.13
C CYS A 32 -11.73 20.66 35.05
N GLU A 33 -11.42 20.31 33.80
CA GLU A 33 -12.41 20.26 32.71
C GLU A 33 -13.54 19.26 32.98
N LEU A 34 -13.19 18.04 33.43
CA LEU A 34 -14.16 16.98 33.72
C LEU A 34 -15.11 17.39 34.85
N LEU A 35 -14.60 18.08 35.86
CA LEU A 35 -15.38 18.64 36.97
C LEU A 35 -16.08 19.96 36.60
N ARG A 36 -15.86 20.51 35.39
CA ARG A 36 -16.37 21.79 34.91
C ARG A 36 -16.10 22.93 35.89
N LEU A 37 -14.90 22.96 36.45
CA LEU A 37 -14.47 24.04 37.31
C LEU A 37 -14.51 25.36 36.54
N ARG A 38 -14.94 26.43 37.22
CA ARG A 38 -14.94 27.78 36.64
C ARG A 38 -13.51 28.33 36.59
N GLU A 39 -13.29 29.31 35.74
CA GLU A 39 -11.99 29.97 35.60
C GLU A 39 -11.48 30.63 36.90
N ASP A 40 -12.39 31.01 37.80
CA ASP A 40 -12.08 31.59 39.12
C ASP A 40 -11.88 30.54 40.23
N ASP A 41 -11.99 29.25 39.92
CA ASP A 41 -11.73 28.19 40.90
C ASP A 41 -10.27 28.18 41.34
N SER A 42 -10.04 28.08 42.64
CA SER A 42 -8.71 28.13 43.25
C SER A 42 -7.74 27.06 42.71
N ASN A 43 -8.22 25.87 42.36
CA ASN A 43 -7.36 24.79 41.84
C ASN A 43 -7.00 25.04 40.38
N PHE A 44 -7.95 25.50 39.57
CA PHE A 44 -7.70 25.88 38.18
C PHE A 44 -6.72 27.06 38.12
N MET A 45 -6.94 28.08 38.95
CA MET A 45 -6.04 29.23 39.06
C MET A 45 -4.63 28.83 39.52
N ALA A 46 -4.49 27.92 40.47
CA ALA A 46 -3.18 27.43 40.90
C ALA A 46 -2.42 26.72 39.77
N LEU A 47 -3.10 25.85 39.01
CA LEU A 47 -2.50 25.16 37.85
C LEU A 47 -2.14 26.12 36.72
N ARG A 48 -3.02 27.10 36.45
CA ARG A 48 -2.79 28.18 35.49
C ARG A 48 -1.55 28.99 35.87
N THR A 49 -1.49 29.49 37.10
CA THR A 49 -0.35 30.29 37.58
C THR A 49 0.94 29.49 37.52
N PHE A 50 0.93 28.23 37.93
CA PHE A 50 2.10 27.37 37.85
C PHE A 50 2.57 27.19 36.40
N CYS A 51 1.66 26.85 35.47
CA CYS A 51 1.99 26.64 34.07
C CYS A 51 2.63 27.89 33.43
N LEU A 52 2.09 29.08 33.70
CA LEU A 52 2.61 30.34 33.16
C LEU A 52 3.92 30.75 33.81
N ALA A 53 4.07 30.59 35.12
CA ALA A 53 5.34 30.85 35.82
C ALA A 53 6.46 29.90 35.34
N SER A 54 6.15 28.61 35.12
CA SER A 54 7.09 27.67 34.53
C SER A 54 7.48 28.07 33.10
N ALA A 55 6.53 28.56 32.29
CA ALA A 55 6.85 29.08 30.97
C ALA A 55 7.83 30.26 31.03
N ASP A 56 7.61 31.21 31.94
CA ASP A 56 8.49 32.38 32.13
C ASP A 56 9.91 31.95 32.52
N GLN A 57 10.01 30.95 33.40
CA GLN A 57 11.28 30.37 33.79
C GLN A 57 11.99 29.71 32.59
N PHE A 58 11.33 28.80 31.87
CA PHE A 58 11.93 28.12 30.72
C PHE A 58 12.35 29.09 29.61
N GLU A 59 11.57 30.14 29.38
CA GLU A 59 11.94 31.18 28.42
C GLU A 59 13.20 31.94 28.85
N SER A 60 13.33 32.26 30.15
CA SER A 60 14.53 32.93 30.68
C SER A 60 15.79 32.04 30.66
N GLU A 61 15.61 30.73 30.83
CA GLU A 61 16.69 29.74 30.82
C GLU A 61 17.07 29.31 29.40
N GLY A 62 16.27 29.69 28.38
CA GLY A 62 16.45 29.26 27.00
C GLY A 62 16.08 27.79 26.75
N ASP A 63 15.27 27.17 27.62
CA ASP A 63 14.76 25.82 27.43
C ASP A 63 13.54 25.85 26.46
N SER A 64 13.83 25.74 25.17
CA SER A 64 12.82 25.66 24.11
C SER A 64 11.82 24.51 24.31
N GLN A 65 12.27 23.36 24.82
CA GLN A 65 11.41 22.19 24.96
C GLN A 65 10.41 22.38 26.11
N GLY A 66 10.89 22.89 27.25
CA GLY A 66 10.07 23.27 28.40
C GLY A 66 9.08 24.37 28.06
N LEU A 67 9.56 25.44 27.40
CA LEU A 67 8.72 26.56 26.97
C LEU A 67 7.59 26.09 26.04
N LEU A 68 7.92 25.31 25.01
CA LEU A 68 6.94 24.78 24.07
C LEU A 68 5.92 23.86 24.76
N ALA A 69 6.36 23.04 25.72
CA ALA A 69 5.47 22.18 26.48
C ALA A 69 4.44 22.98 27.29
N MET A 70 4.87 24.04 27.97
CA MET A 70 3.97 24.89 28.77
C MET A 70 3.03 25.70 27.87
N MET A 71 3.52 26.28 26.77
CA MET A 71 2.66 27.03 25.84
C MET A 71 1.61 26.16 25.16
N ASN A 72 1.93 24.90 24.85
CA ASN A 72 0.93 23.97 24.33
C ASN A 72 -0.18 23.70 25.36
N LEU A 73 0.17 23.47 26.63
CA LEU A 73 -0.83 23.32 27.69
C LEU A 73 -1.64 24.60 27.88
N ALA A 74 -0.99 25.76 27.87
CA ALA A 74 -1.66 27.04 28.00
C ALA A 74 -2.66 27.29 26.87
N LEU A 75 -2.31 26.93 25.64
CA LEU A 75 -3.21 27.04 24.51
C LEU A 75 -4.33 25.98 24.58
N ASP A 76 -4.02 24.72 24.83
CA ASP A 76 -4.99 23.61 24.77
C ASP A 76 -6.07 23.73 25.86
N TYR A 77 -5.73 24.27 27.04
CA TYR A 77 -6.63 24.45 28.18
C TYR A 77 -7.01 25.91 28.45
N GLU A 78 -6.79 26.82 27.49
CA GLU A 78 -7.18 28.23 27.56
C GLU A 78 -6.63 28.98 28.80
N LEU A 79 -5.41 28.62 29.23
CA LEU A 79 -4.76 29.24 30.40
C LEU A 79 -4.19 30.64 30.09
N ASP A 80 -3.95 30.95 28.83
CA ASP A 80 -3.55 32.28 28.37
C ASP A 80 -4.09 32.57 26.98
N LEU A 81 -4.06 33.84 26.59
CA LEU A 81 -4.55 34.31 25.31
C LEU A 81 -3.69 33.75 24.16
N PRO A 82 -4.30 33.28 23.06
CA PRO A 82 -3.56 32.74 21.92
C PRO A 82 -2.49 33.70 21.37
N GLU A 83 -2.77 35.01 21.32
CA GLU A 83 -1.84 36.07 20.89
C GLU A 83 -0.65 36.29 21.84
N ARG A 84 -0.70 35.75 23.06
CA ARG A 84 0.44 35.73 24.00
C ARG A 84 1.22 34.42 23.94
N CYS A 85 0.53 33.30 23.71
CA CYS A 85 1.16 31.99 23.52
C CYS A 85 1.98 31.94 22.23
N ALA A 86 1.45 32.48 21.14
CA ALA A 86 2.04 32.32 19.81
C ALA A 86 3.47 32.89 19.68
N PRO A 87 3.78 34.14 20.11
CA PRO A 87 5.14 34.67 20.04
C PRO A 87 6.14 33.85 20.86
N ARG A 88 5.72 33.32 22.01
CA ARG A 88 6.58 32.51 22.90
C ARG A 88 6.89 31.14 22.29
N MET A 89 5.93 30.55 21.57
CA MET A 89 6.17 29.35 20.77
C MET A 89 7.15 29.62 19.61
N GLU A 90 7.09 30.79 18.97
CA GLU A 90 8.10 31.18 17.98
C GLU A 90 9.49 31.40 18.61
N VAL A 91 9.55 31.92 19.84
CA VAL A 91 10.81 32.01 20.61
C VAL A 91 11.38 30.60 20.83
N ALA A 92 10.54 29.64 21.26
CA ALA A 92 10.95 28.25 21.41
C ALA A 92 11.48 27.66 20.09
N ALA A 93 10.81 27.93 18.96
CA ALA A 93 11.24 27.48 17.64
C ALA A 93 12.66 27.98 17.29
N ARG A 94 12.96 29.25 17.61
CA ARG A 94 14.28 29.86 17.36
C ARG A 94 15.38 29.38 18.32
N GLY A 95 15.01 28.90 19.51
CA GLY A 95 15.97 28.44 20.53
C GLY A 95 16.48 27.02 20.34
N PHE A 96 15.87 26.21 19.47
CA PHE A 96 16.42 24.89 19.13
C PHE A 96 17.74 25.03 18.35
N SER A 97 18.79 24.35 18.82
CA SER A 97 20.15 24.49 18.29
C SER A 97 20.34 23.80 16.93
N SER A 98 21.38 24.21 16.19
CA SER A 98 21.80 23.54 14.95
C SER A 98 22.25 22.10 15.25
N GLY A 99 21.44 21.13 14.85
CA GLY A 99 21.60 19.71 15.18
C GLY A 99 20.41 19.12 15.94
N THR A 100 19.46 19.95 16.39
CA THR A 100 18.17 19.48 16.90
C THR A 100 17.36 18.84 15.77
N ASP A 101 16.61 17.80 16.11
CA ASP A 101 15.65 17.15 15.21
C ASP A 101 14.76 18.21 14.54
N PRO A 102 14.72 18.29 13.19
CA PRO A 102 13.91 19.26 12.46
C PRO A 102 12.45 19.27 12.93
N HIS A 103 11.92 18.12 13.33
CA HIS A 103 10.55 18.02 13.83
C HIS A 103 10.30 18.86 15.09
N SER A 104 11.30 19.06 15.95
CA SER A 104 11.14 19.90 17.16
C SER A 104 10.90 21.38 16.80
N VAL A 105 11.64 21.88 15.80
CA VAL A 105 11.45 23.25 15.28
C VAL A 105 10.10 23.36 14.57
N CYS A 106 9.76 22.36 13.75
CA CYS A 106 8.50 22.31 13.04
C CYS A 106 7.30 22.28 14.01
N ASP A 107 7.35 21.46 15.05
CA ASP A 107 6.31 21.34 16.07
C ASP A 107 6.08 22.67 16.81
N ALA A 108 7.14 23.41 17.09
CA ALA A 108 7.04 24.74 17.68
C ALA A 108 6.37 25.76 16.73
N LEU A 109 6.77 25.78 15.45
CA LEU A 109 6.18 26.67 14.45
C LEU A 109 4.73 26.31 14.13
N VAL A 110 4.39 25.03 14.02
CA VAL A 110 3.01 24.56 13.84
C VAL A 110 2.18 24.86 15.08
N GLY A 111 2.75 24.72 16.28
CA GLY A 111 2.14 25.16 17.54
C GLY A 111 1.82 26.65 17.54
N ALA A 112 2.80 27.49 17.17
CA ALA A 112 2.63 28.94 17.04
C ALA A 112 1.55 29.28 16.00
N GLY A 113 1.56 28.62 14.84
CA GLY A 113 0.53 28.76 13.82
C GLY A 113 -0.86 28.42 14.34
N ARG A 114 -1.01 27.33 15.11
CA ARG A 114 -2.28 26.97 15.77
C ARG A 114 -2.76 28.08 16.69
N ALA A 115 -1.86 28.67 17.47
CA ALA A 115 -2.17 29.80 18.35
C ALA A 115 -2.59 31.05 17.55
N TRP A 116 -1.84 31.45 16.52
CA TRP A 116 -2.20 32.58 15.66
C TRP A 116 -3.54 32.40 14.95
N ARG A 117 -3.84 31.18 14.49
CA ARG A 117 -5.13 30.85 13.89
C ARG A 117 -6.29 31.02 14.89
N ARG A 118 -6.11 30.64 16.16
CA ARG A 118 -7.10 30.88 17.23
C ARG A 118 -7.23 32.37 17.56
N ALA A 119 -6.14 33.14 17.47
CA ALA A 119 -6.16 34.60 17.56
C ALA A 119 -6.76 35.30 16.33
N GLN A 120 -7.21 34.55 15.31
CA GLN A 120 -7.70 35.06 14.03
C GLN A 120 -6.67 35.87 13.22
N ASP A 121 -5.38 35.70 13.51
CA ASP A 121 -4.28 36.30 12.75
C ASP A 121 -3.82 35.35 11.64
N THR A 122 -4.43 35.49 10.47
CA THR A 122 -4.10 34.65 9.31
C THR A 122 -2.71 34.94 8.76
N ALA A 123 -2.19 36.17 8.91
CA ALA A 123 -0.90 36.55 8.38
C ALA A 123 0.24 35.87 9.14
N ASN A 124 0.19 35.88 10.48
CA ASN A 124 1.19 35.21 11.30
C ASN A 124 1.03 33.68 11.28
N TYR A 125 -0.19 33.16 11.14
CA TYR A 125 -0.40 31.74 10.85
C TYR A 125 0.32 31.31 9.57
N GLU A 126 0.11 32.03 8.46
CA GLU A 126 0.75 31.72 7.18
C GLU A 126 2.27 31.80 7.26
N LYS A 127 2.80 32.84 7.93
CA LYS A 127 4.24 33.01 8.16
C LYS A 127 4.84 31.80 8.88
N CYS A 128 4.20 31.31 9.93
CA CYS A 128 4.68 30.14 10.68
C CYS A 128 4.71 28.87 9.80
N MET A 129 3.66 28.64 9.00
CA MET A 129 3.59 27.46 8.13
C MET A 129 4.62 27.52 6.99
N LEU A 130 4.85 28.70 6.42
CA LEU A 130 5.91 28.93 5.43
C LEU A 130 7.30 28.66 6.03
N GLU A 131 7.56 29.17 7.22
CA GLU A 131 8.84 28.95 7.90
C GLU A 131 9.04 27.45 8.22
N ALA A 132 8.02 26.78 8.75
CA ALA A 132 8.08 25.34 9.04
C ALA A 132 8.36 24.52 7.77
N SER A 133 7.69 24.87 6.67
CA SER A 133 7.92 24.27 5.35
C SER A 133 9.37 24.45 4.89
N CYS A 134 9.91 25.67 4.97
CA CYS A 134 11.30 25.93 4.60
C CYS A 134 12.28 25.12 5.44
N ARG A 135 12.08 25.03 6.75
CA ARG A 135 12.94 24.24 7.65
C ARG A 135 12.96 22.76 7.28
N MET A 136 11.82 22.17 6.92
CA MET A 136 11.79 20.77 6.48
C MET A 136 12.54 20.58 5.16
N ALA A 137 12.30 21.45 4.19
CA ALA A 137 12.98 21.37 2.90
C ALA A 137 14.50 21.53 3.04
N GLU A 138 14.97 22.50 3.84
CA GLU A 138 16.39 22.72 4.12
C GLU A 138 17.04 21.50 4.78
N HIS A 139 16.35 20.87 5.73
CA HIS A 139 16.84 19.65 6.36
C HIS A 139 16.98 18.49 5.36
N GLY A 140 15.97 18.30 4.51
CA GLY A 140 16.03 17.30 3.44
C GLY A 140 17.23 17.50 2.52
N ARG A 141 17.50 18.75 2.11
CA ARG A 141 18.68 19.11 1.31
C ARG A 141 19.99 18.83 2.02
N ALA A 142 20.06 19.08 3.34
CA ALA A 142 21.27 18.89 4.13
C ALA A 142 21.66 17.42 4.32
N LEU A 143 20.70 16.49 4.31
CA LEU A 143 20.97 15.05 4.42
C LEU A 143 21.69 14.47 3.19
N GLY A 144 21.52 15.10 2.02
CA GLY A 144 22.24 14.75 0.79
C GLY A 144 21.81 13.47 0.07
N GLY A 145 20.96 12.62 0.66
CA GLY A 145 20.37 11.45 0.00
C GLY A 145 19.04 11.79 -0.69
N ASN A 146 18.84 11.33 -1.93
CA ASN A 146 17.66 11.68 -2.71
C ASN A 146 16.37 11.15 -2.08
N LEU A 147 16.37 9.90 -1.60
CA LEU A 147 15.20 9.28 -0.95
C LEU A 147 14.79 10.02 0.34
N SER A 148 15.76 10.28 1.23
CA SER A 148 15.53 11.02 2.47
C SER A 148 15.10 12.47 2.18
N GLY A 149 15.71 13.10 1.18
CA GLY A 149 15.33 14.42 0.70
C GLY A 149 13.87 14.48 0.25
N SER A 150 13.42 13.53 -0.58
CA SER A 150 12.04 13.45 -1.05
C SER A 150 11.03 13.39 0.10
N HIS A 151 11.35 12.63 1.16
CA HIS A 151 10.48 12.51 2.34
C HIS A 151 10.28 13.87 3.03
N PHE A 152 11.34 14.60 3.33
CA PHE A 152 11.24 15.90 4.01
C PHE A 152 10.63 17.00 3.12
N VAL A 153 10.93 17.01 1.82
CA VAL A 153 10.31 17.94 0.86
C VAL A 153 8.81 17.68 0.74
N GLN A 154 8.36 16.42 0.77
CA GLN A 154 6.93 16.10 0.80
C GLN A 154 6.24 16.63 2.06
N GLN A 155 6.86 16.48 3.23
CA GLN A 155 6.33 17.05 4.47
C GLN A 155 6.25 18.58 4.42
N ALA A 156 7.24 19.25 3.81
CA ALA A 156 7.22 20.68 3.59
C ALA A 156 5.99 21.11 2.76
N ILE A 157 5.69 20.40 1.66
CA ILE A 157 4.50 20.65 0.83
C ILE A 157 3.20 20.49 1.62
N ASP A 158 3.14 19.46 2.49
CA ASP A 158 1.96 19.16 3.30
C ASP A 158 1.67 20.26 4.32
N LEU A 159 2.70 20.90 4.90
CA LEU A 159 2.53 22.06 5.79
C LEU A 159 1.87 23.24 5.08
N LEU A 160 2.07 23.40 3.78
CA LEU A 160 1.46 24.49 3.02
C LEU A 160 0.02 24.18 2.57
N ARG A 161 -0.50 22.96 2.82
CA ARG A 161 -1.82 22.52 2.33
C ARG A 161 -2.93 23.49 2.79
N GLY A 162 -3.81 23.87 1.87
CA GLY A 162 -4.89 24.83 2.12
C GLY A 162 -4.51 26.31 2.02
N LEU A 163 -3.21 26.67 2.09
CA LEU A 163 -2.78 28.06 1.89
C LEU A 163 -2.84 28.50 0.42
N SER A 164 -3.34 29.71 0.17
CA SER A 164 -3.59 30.24 -1.18
C SER A 164 -2.90 31.58 -1.48
N SER A 165 -2.11 32.11 -0.54
CA SER A 165 -1.32 33.32 -0.74
C SER A 165 -0.28 33.16 -1.86
N PRO A 166 0.14 34.26 -2.52
CA PRO A 166 1.14 34.22 -3.59
C PRO A 166 2.43 33.50 -3.19
N ASP A 167 2.93 33.77 -1.98
CA ASP A 167 4.17 33.18 -1.47
C ASP A 167 4.01 31.67 -1.22
N ALA A 168 2.89 31.23 -0.63
CA ALA A 168 2.60 29.82 -0.44
C ALA A 168 2.43 29.08 -1.78
N LYS A 169 1.83 29.72 -2.79
CA LYS A 169 1.72 29.14 -4.14
C LYS A 169 3.09 29.02 -4.82
N ALA A 170 3.94 30.05 -4.69
CA ALA A 170 5.29 30.02 -5.23
C ALA A 170 6.13 28.92 -4.57
N SER A 171 6.14 28.86 -3.23
CA SER A 171 6.87 27.84 -2.46
C SER A 171 6.38 26.42 -2.78
N LYS A 172 5.06 26.18 -2.85
CA LYS A 172 4.51 24.88 -3.28
C LYS A 172 4.99 24.47 -4.67
N ARG A 173 5.03 25.41 -5.61
CA ARG A 173 5.47 25.13 -6.98
C ARG A 173 6.94 24.73 -7.00
N GLU A 174 7.79 25.46 -6.29
CA GLU A 174 9.23 25.16 -6.19
C GLU A 174 9.49 23.81 -5.53
N LEU A 175 8.86 23.55 -4.38
CA LEU A 175 9.01 22.29 -3.66
C LEU A 175 8.48 21.09 -4.48
N ARG A 176 7.42 21.26 -5.27
CA ARG A 176 6.95 20.20 -6.18
C ARG A 176 7.96 19.88 -7.27
N ILE A 177 8.60 20.90 -7.85
CA ILE A 177 9.65 20.69 -8.87
C ILE A 177 10.85 19.97 -8.23
N GLU A 178 11.24 20.37 -7.02
CA GLU A 178 12.31 19.72 -6.27
C GLU A 178 11.98 18.27 -5.93
N LEU A 179 10.76 17.99 -5.47
CA LEU A 179 10.30 16.64 -5.15
C LEU A 179 10.41 15.70 -6.35
N ILE A 180 9.95 16.15 -7.53
CA ILE A 180 10.04 15.37 -8.78
C ILE A 180 11.50 15.04 -9.11
N ARG A 181 12.42 16.01 -8.97
CA ARG A 181 13.85 15.79 -9.22
C ARG A 181 14.46 14.78 -8.25
N LEU A 182 14.16 14.91 -6.97
CA LEU A 182 14.67 13.99 -5.95
C LEU A 182 14.11 12.58 -6.15
N GLN A 183 12.82 12.43 -6.50
CA GLN A 183 12.21 11.14 -6.78
C GLN A 183 12.83 10.46 -8.00
N SER A 184 13.03 11.20 -9.09
CA SER A 184 13.69 10.66 -10.29
C SER A 184 15.14 10.25 -10.02
N ALA A 185 15.89 10.99 -9.20
CA ALA A 185 17.27 10.65 -8.86
C ALA A 185 17.38 9.54 -7.80
N ALA A 186 16.34 9.31 -7.00
CA ALA A 186 16.31 8.23 -6.01
C ALA A 186 16.20 6.85 -6.66
N GLU A 187 15.69 6.74 -7.90
CA GLU A 187 15.66 5.49 -8.65
C GLU A 187 17.06 4.89 -8.84
N ASP A 188 18.08 5.74 -9.03
CA ASP A 188 19.48 5.33 -9.19
C ASP A 188 20.16 4.95 -7.85
N GLU A 189 19.55 5.27 -6.70
CA GLU A 189 20.08 4.95 -5.36
C GLU A 189 19.66 3.54 -4.88
N PHE A 190 18.74 2.87 -5.57
CA PHE A 190 18.33 1.53 -5.19
C PHE A 190 19.41 0.50 -5.55
N GLY A 191 20.00 -0.12 -4.52
CA GLY A 191 20.82 -1.31 -4.72
C GLY A 191 19.95 -2.52 -5.05
N THR A 192 20.28 -3.22 -6.13
CA THR A 192 19.66 -4.52 -6.45
C THR A 192 20.15 -5.58 -5.48
N PHE A 193 19.23 -6.23 -4.77
CA PHE A 193 19.53 -7.45 -4.02
C PHE A 193 19.04 -8.65 -4.84
N GLU A 194 19.96 -9.43 -5.37
CA GLU A 194 19.64 -10.68 -6.04
C GLU A 194 19.51 -11.81 -5.02
N TYR A 195 18.36 -12.49 -5.05
CA TYR A 195 18.16 -13.77 -4.38
C TYR A 195 18.04 -14.86 -5.46
N SER A 196 18.94 -15.84 -5.44
CA SER A 196 18.89 -16.98 -6.35
C SER A 196 18.15 -18.16 -5.71
N PHE A 197 17.13 -18.66 -6.41
CA PHE A 197 16.42 -19.89 -6.06
C PHE A 197 16.67 -20.93 -7.16
N ASP A 198 17.13 -22.11 -6.79
CA ASP A 198 17.28 -23.22 -7.74
C ASP A 198 15.93 -23.93 -7.93
N LEU A 199 15.37 -23.81 -9.15
CA LEU A 199 14.11 -24.43 -9.53
C LEU A 199 14.30 -25.73 -10.32
N SER A 200 15.52 -26.25 -10.44
CA SER A 200 15.85 -27.36 -11.35
C SER A 200 15.02 -28.62 -11.10
N GLU A 201 14.85 -29.02 -9.83
CA GLU A 201 14.03 -30.18 -9.46
C GLU A 201 12.55 -29.96 -9.76
N LEU A 202 12.02 -28.75 -9.51
CA LEU A 202 10.64 -28.40 -9.81
C LEU A 202 10.38 -28.42 -11.32
N VAL A 203 11.25 -27.76 -12.10
CA VAL A 203 11.17 -27.72 -13.56
C VAL A 203 11.24 -29.13 -14.13
N LYS A 204 12.16 -29.98 -13.64
CA LYS A 204 12.27 -31.37 -14.06
C LYS A 204 10.99 -32.15 -13.79
N ALA A 205 10.45 -32.06 -12.58
CA ALA A 205 9.21 -32.74 -12.22
C ALA A 205 8.01 -32.29 -13.07
N VAL A 206 7.94 -31.01 -13.45
CA VAL A 206 6.89 -30.52 -14.36
C VAL A 206 7.10 -31.04 -15.78
N LYS A 207 8.34 -31.02 -16.31
CA LYS A 207 8.65 -31.57 -17.63
C LYS A 207 8.29 -33.05 -17.75
N ASP A 208 8.66 -33.84 -16.74
CA ASP A 208 8.38 -35.28 -16.70
C ASP A 208 6.86 -35.56 -16.71
N ARG A 209 6.04 -34.63 -16.18
CA ARG A 209 4.57 -34.73 -16.20
C ARG A 209 3.93 -34.24 -17.50
N THR A 210 4.60 -33.37 -18.25
CA THR A 210 4.06 -32.79 -19.49
C THR A 210 4.45 -33.55 -20.76
N GLN A 211 5.52 -34.33 -20.71
CA GLN A 211 6.11 -34.94 -21.89
C GLN A 211 5.18 -35.99 -22.52
N GLY A 212 4.93 -35.86 -23.82
CA GLY A 212 4.16 -36.85 -24.60
C GLY A 212 2.65 -36.83 -24.34
N LEU A 213 2.14 -35.78 -23.72
CA LEU A 213 0.70 -35.56 -23.59
C LEU A 213 0.10 -35.19 -24.96
N SER A 214 -1.18 -35.48 -25.16
CA SER A 214 -1.93 -34.84 -26.25
C SER A 214 -2.11 -33.35 -25.98
N ILE A 215 -2.35 -32.58 -27.04
CA ILE A 215 -2.58 -31.13 -26.95
C ILE A 215 -3.68 -30.80 -25.93
N GLU A 216 -4.79 -31.54 -25.96
CA GLU A 216 -5.91 -31.35 -25.04
C GLU A 216 -5.49 -31.61 -23.59
N GLU A 217 -4.80 -32.72 -23.32
CA GLU A 217 -4.32 -33.05 -21.97
C GLU A 217 -3.34 -32.00 -21.44
N ALA A 218 -2.44 -31.51 -22.29
CA ALA A 218 -1.47 -30.50 -21.92
C ALA A 218 -2.15 -29.14 -21.65
N LEU A 219 -3.19 -28.78 -22.41
CA LEU A 219 -4.02 -27.59 -22.18
C LEU A 219 -4.76 -27.63 -20.84
N PHE A 220 -5.37 -28.77 -20.49
CA PHE A 220 -6.00 -28.98 -19.18
C PHE A 220 -4.97 -29.08 -18.05
N LEU A 221 -3.81 -29.69 -18.28
CA LEU A 221 -2.72 -29.73 -17.31
C LEU A 221 -2.23 -28.31 -17.01
N LEU A 222 -2.08 -27.45 -18.02
CA LEU A 222 -1.71 -26.05 -17.83
C LEU A 222 -2.71 -25.35 -16.91
N ALA A 223 -4.01 -25.49 -17.14
CA ALA A 223 -5.03 -24.92 -16.26
C ALA A 223 -4.96 -25.48 -14.83
N ALA A 224 -4.59 -26.75 -14.66
CA ALA A 224 -4.54 -27.43 -13.35
C ALA A 224 -3.18 -27.33 -12.64
N ILE A 225 -2.15 -26.75 -13.26
CA ILE A 225 -0.77 -26.88 -12.78
C ILE A 225 -0.56 -26.22 -11.41
N HIS A 226 -1.35 -25.19 -11.13
CA HIS A 226 -1.35 -24.43 -9.89
C HIS A 226 -2.79 -24.19 -9.40
N ARG A 227 -2.94 -23.73 -8.14
CA ARG A 227 -4.23 -23.35 -7.55
C ARG A 227 -4.05 -22.12 -6.66
N PRO A 228 -4.98 -21.13 -6.75
CA PRO A 228 -5.00 -20.01 -5.82
C PRO A 228 -4.96 -20.46 -4.36
N ARG A 229 -4.13 -19.79 -3.55
CA ARG A 229 -3.87 -20.17 -2.15
C ARG A 229 -4.82 -19.44 -1.19
N PRO A 230 -5.20 -20.06 -0.06
CA PRO A 230 -5.93 -19.37 1.00
C PRO A 230 -5.13 -18.19 1.55
N THR A 231 -5.80 -17.06 1.74
CA THR A 231 -5.20 -15.82 2.26
C THR A 231 -4.51 -16.03 3.60
N SER A 232 -5.06 -16.87 4.48
CA SER A 232 -4.47 -17.18 5.79
C SER A 232 -3.05 -17.76 5.71
N VAL A 233 -2.76 -18.60 4.70
CA VAL A 233 -1.42 -19.19 4.52
C VAL A 233 -0.43 -18.10 4.13
N ILE A 234 -0.85 -17.19 3.26
CA ILE A 234 -0.03 -16.10 2.75
C ILE A 234 0.27 -15.10 3.88
N GLU A 235 -0.74 -14.75 4.68
CA GLU A 235 -0.59 -13.90 5.86
C GLU A 235 0.38 -14.51 6.88
N GLU A 236 0.28 -15.81 7.14
CA GLU A 236 1.18 -16.52 8.07
C GLU A 236 2.63 -16.49 7.57
N GLU A 237 2.87 -16.80 6.29
CA GLU A 237 4.19 -16.72 5.66
C GLU A 237 4.77 -15.29 5.72
N ALA A 238 3.95 -14.27 5.43
CA ALA A 238 4.36 -12.87 5.49
C ALA A 238 4.72 -12.44 6.91
N MET A 239 3.89 -12.80 7.89
CA MET A 239 4.17 -12.54 9.32
C MET A 239 5.44 -13.25 9.78
N GLU A 240 5.67 -14.50 9.35
CA GLU A 240 6.88 -15.24 9.69
C GLU A 240 8.12 -14.59 9.06
N GLY A 241 8.04 -14.18 7.79
CA GLY A 241 9.11 -13.45 7.09
C GLY A 241 9.47 -12.14 7.79
N MET A 242 8.47 -11.35 8.19
CA MET A 242 8.67 -10.11 8.96
C MET A 242 9.35 -10.37 10.30
N ARG A 243 8.97 -11.45 11.02
CA ARG A 243 9.61 -11.83 12.30
C ARG A 243 11.06 -12.26 12.12
N LYS A 244 11.39 -12.96 11.03
CA LYS A 244 12.74 -13.44 10.73
C LYS A 244 13.67 -12.31 10.26
N HIS A 245 13.13 -11.26 9.65
CA HIS A 245 13.91 -10.15 9.08
C HIS A 245 13.47 -8.76 9.58
N PRO A 246 13.57 -8.48 10.89
CA PRO A 246 13.04 -7.25 11.51
C PRO A 246 13.74 -5.97 11.02
N LEU A 247 14.98 -6.04 10.54
CA LEU A 247 15.68 -4.88 10.00
C LEU A 247 15.09 -4.39 8.66
N GLY A 248 14.48 -5.29 7.88
CA GLY A 248 13.83 -4.95 6.61
C GLY A 248 12.48 -4.25 6.78
N SER A 249 11.81 -4.44 7.93
CA SER A 249 10.51 -3.84 8.25
C SER A 249 10.61 -2.49 8.99
N LEU A 250 11.83 -2.07 9.39
CA LEU A 250 12.09 -0.79 10.05
C LEU A 250 12.05 0.40 9.09
N PHE A 251 12.30 0.17 7.79
CA PHE A 251 12.27 1.20 6.77
C PHE A 251 10.88 1.22 6.12
N GLY A 252 10.21 2.37 6.15
CA GLY A 252 8.93 2.53 5.46
C GLY A 252 9.09 2.30 3.96
N VAL A 253 8.16 1.56 3.36
CA VAL A 253 8.20 1.27 1.93
C VAL A 253 7.32 2.27 1.18
N GLN A 254 7.88 2.88 0.14
CA GLN A 254 7.13 3.64 -0.86
C GLN A 254 7.24 2.88 -2.18
N GLN A 255 6.11 2.45 -2.74
CA GLN A 255 6.07 1.98 -4.13
C GLN A 255 5.77 3.18 -5.02
N HIS A 256 6.60 3.36 -6.04
CA HIS A 256 6.46 4.41 -7.04
C HIS A 256 5.89 3.82 -8.34
N ASP A 257 5.22 4.63 -9.15
CA ASP A 257 4.92 4.28 -10.53
C ASP A 257 6.02 4.67 -11.51
N SER A 258 5.81 4.36 -12.79
CA SER A 258 6.74 4.68 -13.87
C SER A 258 7.04 6.17 -14.02
N ASP A 259 6.21 7.03 -13.44
CA ASP A 259 6.39 8.49 -13.44
C ASP A 259 6.90 9.01 -12.09
N GLY A 260 7.34 8.11 -11.19
CA GLY A 260 7.89 8.44 -9.87
C GLY A 260 6.83 8.80 -8.81
N HIS A 261 5.52 8.75 -9.12
CA HIS A 261 4.47 9.05 -8.14
C HIS A 261 4.30 7.90 -7.15
N VAL A 262 4.14 8.24 -5.87
CA VAL A 262 3.92 7.24 -4.81
C VAL A 262 2.53 6.60 -4.97
N ARG A 263 2.49 5.33 -5.41
CA ARG A 263 1.26 4.53 -5.50
C ARG A 263 0.86 3.86 -4.19
N PHE A 264 1.82 3.58 -3.33
CA PHE A 264 1.58 2.98 -2.01
C PHE A 264 2.64 3.45 -1.01
N ARG A 265 2.23 3.66 0.25
CA ARG A 265 3.12 4.03 1.34
C ARG A 265 2.78 3.21 2.58
N SER A 266 3.80 2.54 3.12
CA SER A 266 3.78 2.00 4.47
C SER A 266 4.78 2.76 5.35
N PRO A 267 4.41 3.23 6.55
CA PRO A 267 5.38 3.68 7.53
C PRO A 267 6.29 2.52 7.96
N GLY A 268 7.50 2.82 8.43
CA GLY A 268 8.35 1.83 9.10
C GLY A 268 7.69 1.38 10.40
N THR A 269 7.82 0.10 10.74
CA THR A 269 7.14 -0.45 11.93
C THR A 269 7.95 -0.26 13.21
N ASP A 270 7.28 0.12 14.30
CA ASP A 270 7.82 0.02 15.65
C ASP A 270 7.72 -1.44 16.13
N MET A 271 8.73 -1.95 16.83
CA MET A 271 8.93 -3.37 17.20
C MET A 271 7.79 -3.99 18.05
N ARG A 272 6.77 -3.22 18.42
CA ARG A 272 5.68 -3.61 19.32
C ARG A 272 4.29 -3.66 18.66
N LYS A 273 4.10 -3.08 17.47
CA LYS A 273 2.84 -3.15 16.70
C LYS A 273 3.13 -3.13 15.21
N ILE A 274 2.72 -4.20 14.52
CA ILE A 274 2.78 -4.25 13.05
C ILE A 274 1.70 -3.31 12.50
N ASP A 275 2.12 -2.36 11.68
CA ASP A 275 1.21 -1.46 10.96
C ASP A 275 0.46 -2.26 9.87
N PRO A 276 -0.87 -2.13 9.75
CA PRO A 276 -1.64 -2.86 8.74
C PRO A 276 -1.17 -2.65 7.29
N ALA A 277 -0.72 -1.44 6.93
CA ALA A 277 -0.21 -1.18 5.59
C ALA A 277 1.18 -1.84 5.37
N ALA A 278 1.99 -1.93 6.43
CA ALA A 278 3.26 -2.67 6.37
C ALA A 278 3.03 -4.18 6.14
N LEU A 279 2.03 -4.74 6.81
CA LEU A 279 1.63 -6.13 6.62
C LEU A 279 1.11 -6.37 5.20
N GLU A 280 0.22 -5.50 4.72
CA GLU A 280 -0.32 -5.58 3.35
C GLU A 280 0.78 -5.57 2.29
N HIS A 281 1.78 -4.69 2.46
CA HIS A 281 2.93 -4.64 1.56
C HIS A 281 3.80 -5.90 1.65
N ALA A 282 4.05 -6.40 2.85
CA ALA A 282 4.83 -7.63 3.04
C ALA A 282 4.14 -8.83 2.39
N ILE A 283 2.82 -8.94 2.52
CA ILE A 283 1.97 -9.94 1.84
C ILE A 283 2.14 -9.82 0.33
N ALA A 284 1.92 -8.63 -0.24
CA ALA A 284 1.99 -8.43 -1.68
C ALA A 284 3.37 -8.74 -2.26
N ARG A 285 4.45 -8.37 -1.55
CA ARG A 285 5.83 -8.70 -1.94
C ARG A 285 6.09 -10.21 -1.91
N GLN A 286 5.71 -10.87 -0.83
CA GLN A 286 5.86 -12.31 -0.67
C GLN A 286 5.12 -13.07 -1.76
N GLU A 287 3.91 -12.63 -2.09
CA GLU A 287 3.14 -13.21 -3.18
C GLU A 287 3.75 -12.96 -4.55
N GLY A 288 4.31 -11.78 -4.82
CA GLY A 288 5.03 -11.52 -6.08
C GLY A 288 6.17 -12.51 -6.29
N ILE A 289 6.98 -12.76 -5.26
CA ILE A 289 8.06 -13.77 -5.30
C ILE A 289 7.51 -15.17 -5.52
N TYR A 290 6.40 -15.50 -4.85
CA TYR A 290 5.75 -16.80 -5.01
C TYR A 290 5.21 -17.00 -6.43
N ARG A 291 4.49 -16.02 -6.99
CA ARG A 291 3.98 -16.06 -8.37
C ARG A 291 5.11 -16.20 -9.38
N GLU A 292 6.22 -15.48 -9.19
CA GLU A 292 7.42 -15.63 -10.02
C GLU A 292 7.95 -17.08 -10.01
N THR A 293 7.96 -17.70 -8.82
CA THR A 293 8.37 -19.11 -8.65
C THR A 293 7.42 -20.08 -9.36
N VAL A 294 6.11 -19.88 -9.21
CA VAL A 294 5.08 -20.68 -9.91
C VAL A 294 5.21 -20.52 -11.41
N VAL A 295 5.41 -19.29 -11.90
CA VAL A 295 5.53 -19.01 -13.33
C VAL A 295 6.77 -19.70 -13.91
N ARG A 296 7.95 -19.45 -13.35
CA ARG A 296 9.21 -19.99 -13.88
C ARG A 296 9.33 -21.50 -13.68
N GLY A 297 8.82 -22.01 -12.57
CA GLY A 297 8.93 -23.43 -12.21
C GLY A 297 7.86 -24.31 -12.84
N GLN A 298 6.70 -23.75 -13.20
CA GLN A 298 5.52 -24.53 -13.61
C GLN A 298 4.88 -23.99 -14.90
N ILE A 299 4.27 -22.80 -14.86
CA ILE A 299 3.43 -22.30 -15.97
C ILE A 299 4.24 -22.17 -17.26
N ALA A 300 5.38 -21.47 -17.21
CA ALA A 300 6.24 -21.25 -18.38
C ALA A 300 6.84 -22.56 -18.89
N VAL A 301 7.08 -23.54 -18.00
CA VAL A 301 7.58 -24.86 -18.38
C VAL A 301 6.53 -25.60 -19.22
N VAL A 302 5.26 -25.60 -18.78
CA VAL A 302 4.17 -26.24 -19.51
C VAL A 302 3.90 -25.55 -20.83
N VAL A 303 3.86 -24.20 -20.86
CA VAL A 303 3.68 -23.42 -22.09
C VAL A 303 4.81 -23.68 -23.09
N TYR A 304 6.06 -23.70 -22.63
CA TYR A 304 7.19 -24.04 -23.48
C TYR A 304 7.09 -25.46 -24.04
N GLN A 305 6.70 -26.44 -23.20
CA GLN A 305 6.53 -27.82 -23.65
C GLN A 305 5.43 -27.92 -24.72
N LEU A 306 4.27 -27.31 -24.46
CA LEU A 306 3.15 -27.21 -25.41
C LEU A 306 3.60 -26.67 -26.76
N ALA A 307 4.32 -25.54 -26.77
CA ALA A 307 4.81 -24.91 -27.99
C ALA A 307 5.88 -25.75 -28.71
N SER A 308 6.62 -26.60 -27.97
CA SER A 308 7.66 -27.46 -28.54
C SER A 308 7.11 -28.76 -29.16
N GLU A 309 6.00 -29.28 -28.63
CA GLU A 309 5.40 -30.56 -29.07
C GLU A 309 4.20 -30.36 -30.00
N HIS A 310 3.54 -29.20 -29.95
CA HIS A 310 2.29 -28.96 -30.65
C HIS A 310 2.24 -27.58 -31.31
N SER A 311 1.56 -27.53 -32.46
CA SER A 311 1.15 -26.28 -33.09
C SER A 311 -0.26 -25.92 -32.62
N VAL A 312 -0.37 -25.23 -31.49
CA VAL A 312 -1.68 -24.79 -30.97
C VAL A 312 -2.26 -23.71 -31.88
N THR A 313 -3.48 -23.91 -32.38
CA THR A 313 -4.20 -22.94 -33.20
C THR A 313 -5.49 -22.49 -32.51
N LEU A 314 -6.21 -21.57 -33.16
CA LEU A 314 -7.50 -21.12 -32.66
C LEU A 314 -8.54 -22.26 -32.66
N ASP A 315 -8.43 -23.23 -33.56
CA ASP A 315 -9.39 -24.33 -33.69
C ASP A 315 -9.35 -25.29 -32.47
N GLU A 316 -8.22 -25.38 -31.76
CA GLU A 316 -8.10 -26.15 -30.52
C GLU A 316 -8.51 -25.35 -29.28
N VAL A 317 -8.31 -24.01 -29.29
CA VAL A 317 -8.63 -23.15 -28.13
C VAL A 317 -10.11 -22.72 -28.13
N PHE A 318 -10.67 -22.38 -29.29
CA PHE A 318 -12.01 -21.82 -29.41
C PHE A 318 -13.12 -22.72 -28.85
N PRO A 319 -13.15 -24.05 -29.11
CA PRO A 319 -14.19 -24.92 -28.55
C PRO A 319 -14.20 -24.91 -27.02
N LEU A 320 -13.02 -24.92 -26.39
CA LEU A 320 -12.87 -24.90 -24.94
C LEU A 320 -13.39 -23.59 -24.34
N CYS A 321 -13.05 -22.44 -24.95
CA CYS A 321 -13.57 -21.15 -24.53
C CYS A 321 -15.09 -21.06 -24.74
N ARG A 322 -15.61 -21.58 -25.84
CA ARG A 322 -17.05 -21.55 -26.16
C ARG A 322 -17.88 -22.36 -25.16
N GLU A 323 -17.34 -23.48 -24.69
CA GLU A 323 -18.02 -24.39 -23.76
C GLU A 323 -17.89 -23.92 -22.31
N SER A 324 -16.95 -23.03 -22.02
CA SER A 324 -16.72 -22.51 -20.68
C SER A 324 -17.89 -21.63 -20.19
N PRO A 325 -18.46 -21.89 -19.00
CA PRO A 325 -19.44 -21.00 -18.38
C PRO A 325 -18.82 -19.70 -17.86
N PHE A 326 -17.49 -19.55 -17.91
CA PHE A 326 -16.79 -18.32 -17.54
C PHE A 326 -16.75 -17.31 -18.70
N VAL A 327 -16.79 -17.78 -19.95
CA VAL A 327 -16.60 -16.92 -21.12
C VAL A 327 -17.95 -16.46 -21.67
N PRO A 328 -18.20 -15.15 -21.79
CA PRO A 328 -19.42 -14.64 -22.39
C PRO A 328 -19.53 -15.07 -23.87
N PRO A 329 -20.68 -15.58 -24.35
CA PRO A 329 -20.82 -16.10 -25.72
C PRO A 329 -20.38 -15.11 -26.81
N ASP A 330 -20.74 -13.83 -26.66
CA ASP A 330 -20.41 -12.77 -27.61
C ASP A 330 -18.93 -12.35 -27.61
N LEU A 331 -18.17 -12.80 -26.60
CA LEU A 331 -16.74 -12.50 -26.45
C LEU A 331 -15.85 -13.73 -26.67
N THR A 332 -16.42 -14.88 -27.04
CA THR A 332 -15.71 -16.15 -27.20
C THR A 332 -14.49 -16.04 -28.12
N GLU A 333 -14.65 -15.41 -29.30
CA GLU A 333 -13.55 -15.28 -30.26
C GLU A 333 -12.43 -14.39 -29.71
N THR A 334 -12.78 -13.24 -29.12
CA THR A 334 -11.82 -12.30 -28.54
C THR A 334 -11.08 -12.93 -27.36
N PHE A 335 -11.79 -13.61 -26.46
CA PHE A 335 -11.20 -14.35 -25.35
C PHE A 335 -10.24 -15.43 -25.85
N SER A 336 -10.66 -16.20 -26.86
CA SER A 336 -9.82 -17.26 -27.46
C SER A 336 -8.55 -16.71 -28.09
N LYS A 337 -8.61 -15.54 -28.75
CA LYS A 337 -7.42 -14.85 -29.28
C LYS A 337 -6.46 -14.40 -28.16
N GLY A 338 -7.00 -13.91 -27.04
CA GLY A 338 -6.19 -13.57 -25.87
C GLY A 338 -5.48 -14.79 -25.27
N ILE A 339 -6.17 -15.92 -25.13
CA ILE A 339 -5.59 -17.18 -24.68
C ILE A 339 -4.55 -17.70 -25.67
N LEU A 340 -4.84 -17.67 -26.97
CA LEU A 340 -3.90 -18.12 -27.99
C LEU A 340 -2.62 -17.28 -27.96
N ALA A 341 -2.73 -15.97 -27.80
CA ALA A 341 -1.58 -15.07 -27.62
C ALA A 341 -0.74 -15.46 -26.40
N PHE A 342 -1.39 -15.77 -25.26
CA PHE A 342 -0.69 -16.26 -24.06
C PHE A 342 0.06 -17.57 -24.34
N LEU A 343 -0.57 -18.54 -25.00
CA LEU A 343 0.06 -19.83 -25.33
C LEU A 343 1.21 -19.69 -26.33
N HIS A 344 1.19 -18.67 -27.19
CA HIS A 344 2.27 -18.33 -28.12
C HIS A 344 3.35 -17.42 -27.51
N GLY A 345 3.16 -16.96 -26.27
CA GLY A 345 4.07 -16.04 -25.59
C GLY A 345 3.97 -14.58 -26.04
N ASP A 346 2.96 -14.20 -26.83
CA ASP A 346 2.61 -12.80 -27.10
C ASP A 346 1.86 -12.23 -25.90
N MET A 347 2.63 -11.95 -24.85
CA MET A 347 2.09 -11.50 -23.57
C MET A 347 1.48 -10.10 -23.66
N THR A 348 1.97 -9.25 -24.57
CA THR A 348 1.39 -7.93 -24.79
C THR A 348 -0.05 -8.07 -25.28
N SER A 349 -0.29 -8.81 -26.37
CA SER A 349 -1.65 -9.03 -26.86
C SER A 349 -2.52 -9.75 -25.82
N ALA A 350 -1.98 -10.79 -25.17
CA ALA A 350 -2.71 -11.54 -24.15
C ALA A 350 -3.20 -10.63 -23.02
N MET A 351 -2.32 -9.78 -22.48
CA MET A 351 -2.64 -8.90 -21.36
C MET A 351 -3.66 -7.83 -21.73
N PHE A 352 -3.48 -7.16 -22.87
CA PHE A 352 -4.39 -6.10 -23.34
C PHE A 352 -5.77 -6.65 -23.76
N ILE A 353 -5.85 -7.92 -24.16
CA ILE A 353 -7.12 -8.59 -24.48
C ILE A 353 -7.78 -9.13 -23.21
N LEU A 354 -7.09 -9.96 -22.42
CA LEU A 354 -7.70 -10.73 -21.35
C LEU A 354 -8.02 -9.88 -20.11
N THR A 355 -7.22 -8.85 -19.80
CA THR A 355 -7.41 -8.06 -18.57
C THR A 355 -8.75 -7.33 -18.53
N PRO A 356 -9.19 -6.62 -19.60
CA PRO A 356 -10.55 -6.08 -19.66
C PRO A 356 -11.64 -7.16 -19.63
N LEU A 357 -11.41 -8.33 -20.24
CA LEU A 357 -12.40 -9.40 -20.34
C LEU A 357 -12.69 -10.09 -19.00
N LEU A 358 -11.81 -9.98 -18.00
CA LEU A 358 -12.08 -10.47 -16.65
C LEU A 358 -13.38 -9.87 -16.08
N GLU A 359 -13.58 -8.55 -16.23
CA GLU A 359 -14.79 -7.87 -15.74
C GLU A 359 -16.04 -8.42 -16.44
N ALA A 360 -16.02 -8.50 -17.77
CA ALA A 360 -17.13 -9.06 -18.54
C ALA A 360 -17.44 -10.51 -18.18
N SER A 361 -16.41 -11.32 -17.90
CA SER A 361 -16.55 -12.72 -17.49
C SER A 361 -17.19 -12.86 -16.11
N LEU A 362 -16.76 -12.04 -15.13
CA LEU A 362 -17.36 -12.03 -13.80
C LEU A 362 -18.82 -11.56 -13.81
N VAL A 363 -19.14 -10.50 -14.58
CA VAL A 363 -20.51 -10.03 -14.79
C VAL A 363 -21.37 -11.14 -15.38
N TYR A 364 -20.89 -11.81 -16.43
CA TYR A 364 -21.61 -12.89 -17.09
C TYR A 364 -21.89 -14.06 -16.16
N VAL A 365 -20.90 -14.51 -15.39
CA VAL A 365 -21.08 -15.59 -14.41
C VAL A 365 -22.10 -15.20 -13.35
N LEU A 366 -22.01 -13.99 -12.78
CA LEU A 366 -22.98 -13.52 -11.77
C LEU A 366 -24.41 -13.46 -12.32
N LYS A 367 -24.60 -12.96 -13.55
CA LYS A 367 -25.90 -13.00 -14.24
C LYS A 367 -26.40 -14.42 -14.44
N GLY A 368 -25.52 -15.36 -14.79
CA GLY A 368 -25.85 -16.79 -14.90
C GLY A 368 -26.26 -17.46 -13.58
N HIS A 369 -26.00 -16.80 -12.45
CA HIS A 369 -26.40 -17.21 -11.10
C HIS A 369 -27.52 -16.33 -10.53
N ASP A 370 -28.28 -15.63 -11.38
CA ASP A 370 -29.41 -14.76 -11.01
C ASP A 370 -29.04 -13.61 -10.05
N VAL A 371 -27.78 -13.14 -10.07
CA VAL A 371 -27.33 -11.99 -9.28
C VAL A 371 -27.55 -10.70 -10.09
N ASP A 372 -28.24 -9.74 -9.50
CA ASP A 372 -28.45 -8.41 -10.11
C ASP A 372 -27.17 -7.57 -10.01
N VAL A 373 -26.51 -7.42 -11.16
CA VAL A 373 -25.25 -6.69 -11.32
C VAL A 373 -25.42 -5.43 -12.16
N VAL A 374 -26.67 -4.94 -12.32
CA VAL A 374 -26.96 -3.69 -13.02
C VAL A 374 -26.99 -2.55 -12.03
N ARG A 375 -26.23 -1.50 -12.32
CA ARG A 375 -26.30 -0.25 -11.59
C ARG A 375 -27.40 0.62 -12.20
N HIS A 376 -28.25 1.15 -11.33
CA HIS A 376 -29.22 2.18 -11.67
C HIS A 376 -28.67 3.55 -11.26
N ASP A 377 -28.59 4.48 -12.20
CA ASP A 377 -28.36 5.89 -11.91
C ASP A 377 -29.72 6.59 -11.79
N GLU A 378 -30.11 6.95 -10.56
CA GLU A 378 -31.39 7.60 -10.28
C GLU A 378 -31.49 9.00 -10.89
N ASP A 379 -30.35 9.70 -11.06
CA ASP A 379 -30.33 11.07 -11.57
C ASP A 379 -30.47 11.11 -13.10
N SER A 380 -29.89 10.12 -13.81
CA SER A 380 -29.95 10.04 -15.28
C SER A 380 -30.96 9.03 -15.82
N GLY A 381 -31.48 8.12 -14.97
CA GLY A 381 -32.35 7.02 -15.36
C GLY A 381 -31.65 5.94 -16.20
N THR A 382 -30.31 5.97 -16.28
CA THR A 382 -29.53 5.03 -17.08
C THR A 382 -29.21 3.75 -16.29
N GLN A 383 -28.95 2.68 -17.04
CA GLN A 383 -28.59 1.37 -16.52
C GLN A 383 -27.28 0.92 -17.16
N GLU A 384 -26.33 0.51 -16.34
CA GLU A 384 -25.02 0.00 -16.79
C GLU A 384 -24.62 -1.22 -15.97
N ASP A 385 -23.86 -2.14 -16.57
CA ASP A 385 -23.27 -3.25 -15.83
C ASP A 385 -22.24 -2.72 -14.82
N MET A 386 -22.22 -3.29 -13.62
CA MET A 386 -21.25 -2.92 -12.59
C MET A 386 -19.82 -3.23 -13.02
N SER A 387 -18.91 -2.29 -12.75
CA SER A 387 -17.47 -2.54 -12.83
C SER A 387 -17.03 -3.58 -11.80
N ILE A 388 -15.91 -4.25 -12.03
CA ILE A 388 -15.30 -5.23 -11.12
C ILE A 388 -15.06 -4.62 -9.73
N THR A 389 -14.67 -3.35 -9.65
CA THR A 389 -14.52 -2.64 -8.36
C THR A 389 -15.85 -2.57 -7.61
N GLN A 390 -16.97 -2.37 -8.31
CA GLN A 390 -18.30 -2.38 -7.72
C GLN A 390 -18.76 -3.81 -7.39
N LEU A 391 -18.46 -4.81 -8.23
CA LEU A 391 -18.73 -6.21 -7.94
C LEU A 391 -18.07 -6.66 -6.64
N TYR A 392 -16.78 -6.32 -6.45
CA TYR A 392 -16.05 -6.63 -5.22
C TYR A 392 -16.60 -5.90 -4.00
N LYS A 393 -17.17 -4.71 -4.18
CA LYS A 393 -17.77 -3.95 -3.09
C LYS A 393 -19.15 -4.48 -2.70
N ASN A 394 -19.96 -4.86 -3.68
CA ASN A 394 -21.40 -5.11 -3.48
C ASN A 394 -21.78 -6.60 -3.51
N HIS A 395 -21.02 -7.45 -4.20
CA HIS A 395 -21.34 -8.86 -4.49
C HIS A 395 -20.20 -9.82 -4.14
N ARG A 396 -19.37 -9.45 -3.15
CA ARG A 396 -18.23 -10.27 -2.76
C ARG A 396 -18.65 -11.65 -2.26
N GLY A 397 -19.72 -11.74 -1.47
CA GLY A 397 -20.19 -13.02 -0.92
C GLY A 397 -20.62 -14.00 -2.01
N GLU A 398 -21.30 -13.50 -3.04
CA GLU A 398 -21.72 -14.26 -4.21
C GLU A 398 -20.54 -14.72 -5.05
N LEU A 399 -19.56 -13.83 -5.28
CA LEU A 399 -18.30 -14.19 -5.94
C LEU A 399 -17.56 -15.29 -5.17
N GLU A 400 -17.45 -15.18 -3.85
CA GLU A 400 -16.79 -16.19 -3.02
C GLU A 400 -17.56 -17.51 -2.99
N ALA A 401 -18.89 -17.48 -3.07
CA ALA A 401 -19.70 -18.69 -3.15
C ALA A 401 -19.52 -19.44 -4.48
N ILE A 402 -19.33 -18.71 -5.58
CA ILE A 402 -19.18 -19.29 -6.92
C ILE A 402 -17.72 -19.75 -7.16
N PHE A 403 -16.75 -18.89 -6.86
CA PHE A 403 -15.34 -19.11 -7.22
C PHE A 403 -14.47 -19.62 -6.06
N SER A 404 -14.97 -19.62 -4.82
CA SER A 404 -14.21 -19.72 -3.57
C SER A 404 -13.46 -18.44 -3.19
N ALA A 405 -13.30 -18.22 -1.87
CA ALA A 405 -12.56 -17.08 -1.33
C ALA A 405 -11.12 -16.99 -1.86
N SER A 406 -10.42 -18.13 -1.98
CA SER A 406 -9.02 -18.14 -2.44
C SER A 406 -8.86 -17.60 -3.86
N VAL A 407 -9.83 -17.86 -4.74
CA VAL A 407 -9.82 -17.37 -6.12
C VAL A 407 -10.17 -15.88 -6.19
N VAL A 408 -11.22 -15.46 -5.47
CA VAL A 408 -11.63 -14.05 -5.41
C VAL A 408 -10.52 -13.17 -4.84
N ASP A 409 -9.88 -13.65 -3.77
CA ASP A 409 -8.74 -12.99 -3.16
C ASP A 409 -7.55 -12.88 -4.13
N ASP A 410 -7.23 -13.93 -4.88
CA ASP A 410 -6.13 -13.93 -5.83
C ASP A 410 -6.39 -13.01 -7.03
N ILE A 411 -7.63 -12.97 -7.53
CA ILE A 411 -8.05 -12.00 -8.55
C ILE A 411 -7.89 -10.56 -8.02
N GLU A 412 -8.34 -10.27 -6.80
CA GLU A 412 -8.20 -8.95 -6.20
C GLU A 412 -6.73 -8.53 -6.15
N ARG A 413 -5.86 -9.41 -5.64
CA ARG A 413 -4.44 -9.10 -5.45
C ARG A 413 -3.67 -8.94 -6.74
N VAL A 414 -4.00 -9.71 -7.78
CA VAL A 414 -3.34 -9.63 -9.08
C VAL A 414 -3.85 -8.46 -9.91
N PHE A 415 -5.16 -8.23 -9.95
CA PHE A 415 -5.75 -7.27 -10.87
C PHE A 415 -6.08 -5.90 -10.25
N LEU A 416 -6.43 -5.84 -8.97
CA LEU A 416 -7.08 -4.67 -8.35
C LEU A 416 -6.26 -4.00 -7.25
N ALA A 417 -5.61 -4.78 -6.38
CA ALA A 417 -4.94 -4.28 -5.20
C ALA A 417 -3.76 -3.36 -5.56
N ARG A 418 -3.71 -2.18 -4.92
CA ARG A 418 -2.64 -1.20 -5.14
C ARG A 418 -1.30 -1.58 -4.53
N SER A 419 -1.33 -2.44 -3.50
CA SER A 419 -0.16 -3.03 -2.86
C SER A 419 0.48 -4.12 -3.74
N GLY A 420 -0.35 -4.78 -4.57
CA GLY A 420 0.05 -5.74 -5.60
C GLY A 420 0.32 -5.10 -6.98
N PRO A 421 0.42 -5.89 -8.05
CA PRO A 421 0.75 -5.39 -9.38
C PRO A 421 -0.34 -4.49 -10.00
N GLY A 422 -1.60 -4.58 -9.54
CA GLY A 422 -2.68 -3.70 -9.97
C GLY A 422 -2.90 -3.69 -11.48
N LEU A 423 -2.80 -4.85 -12.12
CA LEU A 423 -2.68 -4.99 -13.59
C LEU A 423 -3.83 -4.34 -14.36
N ARG A 424 -5.07 -4.40 -13.82
CA ARG A 424 -6.22 -3.77 -14.46
C ARG A 424 -6.05 -2.27 -14.57
N HIS A 425 -5.60 -1.63 -13.49
CA HIS A 425 -5.35 -0.19 -13.48
C HIS A 425 -4.21 0.17 -14.43
N ALA A 426 -3.10 -0.58 -14.38
CA ALA A 426 -1.93 -0.32 -15.22
C ALA A 426 -2.24 -0.44 -16.72
N ILE A 427 -3.07 -1.41 -17.13
CA ILE A 427 -3.46 -1.61 -18.53
C ILE A 427 -4.48 -0.56 -18.96
N ALA A 428 -5.52 -0.31 -18.15
CA ALA A 428 -6.56 0.66 -18.49
C ALA A 428 -6.02 2.10 -18.65
N HIS A 429 -4.99 2.47 -17.87
CA HIS A 429 -4.35 3.77 -17.95
C HIS A 429 -3.14 3.83 -18.89
N GLY A 430 -2.76 2.71 -19.53
CA GLY A 430 -1.62 2.66 -20.44
C GLY A 430 -0.27 2.91 -19.74
N THR A 431 -0.15 2.63 -18.44
CA THR A 431 1.10 2.79 -17.68
C THR A 431 1.94 1.50 -17.65
N THR A 432 1.55 0.48 -18.42
CA THR A 432 2.28 -0.79 -18.51
C THR A 432 3.39 -0.63 -19.54
N SER A 433 4.65 -0.80 -19.13
CA SER A 433 5.78 -0.79 -20.06
C SER A 433 5.85 -2.08 -20.87
N ASP A 434 6.56 -2.04 -22.01
CA ASP A 434 6.74 -3.22 -22.88
C ASP A 434 7.33 -4.42 -22.12
N GLY A 435 8.23 -4.19 -21.17
CA GLY A 435 8.81 -5.25 -20.34
C GLY A 435 7.84 -5.80 -19.29
N GLN A 436 6.93 -4.96 -18.77
CA GLN A 436 6.01 -5.35 -17.70
C GLN A 436 4.98 -6.39 -18.17
N ALA A 437 4.62 -6.39 -19.45
CA ALA A 437 3.78 -7.43 -20.05
C ALA A 437 4.40 -8.85 -19.91
N TYR A 438 5.73 -8.97 -19.80
CA TYR A 438 6.45 -10.24 -19.67
C TYR A 438 6.86 -10.57 -18.22
N SER A 439 6.39 -9.80 -17.24
CA SER A 439 6.62 -10.09 -15.81
C SER A 439 5.91 -11.38 -15.39
N GLY A 440 6.37 -12.01 -14.30
CA GLY A 440 5.69 -13.17 -13.72
C GLY A 440 4.24 -12.86 -13.33
N ASP A 441 3.96 -11.66 -12.82
CA ASP A 441 2.58 -11.26 -12.50
C ASP A 441 1.67 -11.26 -13.73
N SER A 442 2.15 -10.77 -14.88
CA SER A 442 1.40 -10.77 -16.15
C SER A 442 1.19 -12.19 -16.70
N ILE A 443 2.23 -13.03 -16.68
CA ILE A 443 2.13 -14.43 -17.13
C ILE A 443 1.17 -15.21 -16.22
N TYR A 444 1.25 -14.98 -14.90
CA TYR A 444 0.33 -15.56 -13.92
C TYR A 444 -1.10 -15.10 -14.16
N ALA A 445 -1.32 -13.81 -14.45
CA ALA A 445 -2.65 -13.27 -14.75
C ALA A 445 -3.29 -13.94 -15.97
N CYS A 446 -2.54 -14.13 -17.06
CA CYS A 446 -3.04 -14.86 -18.24
C CYS A 446 -3.33 -16.34 -17.91
N TRP A 447 -2.46 -16.99 -17.12
CA TRP A 447 -2.73 -18.34 -16.63
C TRP A 447 -3.99 -18.40 -15.75
N LEU A 448 -4.22 -17.42 -14.88
CA LEU A 448 -5.40 -17.37 -14.02
C LEU A 448 -6.68 -17.24 -14.86
N MET A 449 -6.66 -16.43 -15.93
CA MET A 449 -7.75 -16.37 -16.90
C MET A 449 -8.00 -17.73 -17.58
N TRP A 450 -6.94 -18.45 -17.92
CA TRP A 450 -7.05 -19.80 -18.48
C TRP A 450 -7.58 -20.83 -17.47
N HIS A 451 -7.12 -20.75 -16.23
CA HIS A 451 -7.59 -21.57 -15.12
C HIS A 451 -9.09 -21.37 -14.90
N LEU A 452 -9.56 -20.13 -14.78
CA LEU A 452 -10.97 -19.79 -14.61
C LEU A 452 -11.83 -20.27 -15.78
N CYS A 453 -11.30 -20.18 -17.01
CA CYS A 453 -11.96 -20.69 -18.20
C CYS A 453 -12.17 -22.21 -18.15
N LEU A 454 -11.13 -22.98 -17.82
CA LEU A 454 -11.19 -24.44 -17.94
C LEU A 454 -11.70 -25.18 -16.70
N VAL A 455 -11.50 -24.67 -15.49
CA VAL A 455 -11.86 -25.37 -14.23
C VAL A 455 -13.28 -25.94 -14.24
N PRO A 456 -14.32 -25.22 -14.70
CA PRO A 456 -15.68 -25.76 -14.76
C PRO A 456 -15.83 -27.02 -15.64
N LEU A 457 -14.99 -27.17 -16.66
CA LEU A 457 -15.05 -28.26 -17.65
C LEU A 457 -14.39 -29.56 -17.14
N PHE A 458 -13.68 -29.52 -16.00
CA PHE A 458 -12.96 -30.69 -15.48
C PHE A 458 -13.91 -31.85 -15.19
N LYS A 459 -15.05 -31.57 -14.54
CA LYS A 459 -16.00 -32.61 -14.12
C LYS A 459 -16.53 -33.41 -15.32
N GLU A 460 -16.99 -32.72 -16.35
CA GLU A 460 -17.50 -33.33 -17.59
C GLU A 460 -16.42 -34.18 -18.27
N ARG A 461 -15.17 -33.71 -18.25
CA ARG A 461 -14.02 -34.42 -18.83
C ARG A 461 -13.66 -35.71 -18.09
N PHE A 462 -13.59 -35.67 -16.76
CA PHE A 462 -13.28 -36.86 -15.94
C PHE A 462 -14.43 -37.88 -15.95
N GLU A 463 -15.69 -37.42 -16.01
CA GLU A 463 -16.85 -38.30 -16.18
C GLU A 463 -16.95 -38.92 -17.59
N ALA A 464 -16.53 -38.21 -18.64
CA ALA A 464 -16.46 -38.75 -20.00
C ALA A 464 -15.36 -39.81 -20.15
N ARG A 465 -14.22 -39.64 -19.46
CA ARG A 465 -13.10 -40.61 -19.46
C ARG A 465 -13.43 -41.91 -18.74
N GLY A 466 -14.17 -41.84 -17.61
CA GLY A 466 -14.64 -43.04 -16.91
C GLY A 466 -15.54 -43.91 -17.80
N ARG A 467 -16.44 -43.28 -18.55
CA ARG A 467 -17.35 -43.96 -19.50
C ARG A 467 -16.65 -44.55 -20.73
N GLY A 468 -15.60 -43.89 -21.25
CA GLY A 468 -14.80 -44.41 -22.36
C GLY A 468 -13.96 -45.64 -21.98
N SER A 469 -13.43 -45.70 -20.75
CA SER A 469 -12.66 -46.86 -20.28
C SER A 469 -13.50 -48.11 -19.99
N GLU A 470 -14.79 -47.95 -19.68
CA GLU A 470 -15.72 -49.07 -19.52
C GLU A 470 -16.19 -49.64 -20.87
N ALA A 471 -16.26 -48.81 -21.92
CA ALA A 471 -16.63 -49.25 -23.27
C ALA A 471 -15.51 -50.04 -23.96
N ASP A 472 -14.25 -49.61 -23.82
CA ASP A 472 -13.07 -50.32 -24.36
C ASP A 472 -12.69 -51.60 -23.58
N ALA A 473 -13.28 -51.83 -22.42
CA ALA A 473 -13.09 -53.06 -21.64
C ALA A 473 -14.10 -54.18 -21.99
N THR A 474 -15.02 -53.92 -22.93
CA THR A 474 -16.09 -54.85 -23.34
C THR A 474 -16.02 -55.33 -24.80
N ASP A 475 -14.95 -55.04 -25.54
CA ASP A 475 -14.70 -55.60 -26.89
C ASP A 475 -13.51 -56.57 -26.92
#